data_AF-A0A7G6A6C5-F1
#
_entry.id   AF-A0A7G6A6C5-F1
#
_cell.length_a   1.000
_cell.length_b   1.000
_cell.length_c   1.000
_cell.angle_alpha   90.00
_cell.angle_beta   90.00
_cell.angle_gamma   90.00
#
_symmetry.space_group_name_H-M   'P 1'
#
loop_
_entity.id
_entity.type
_entity.pdbx_description
1 polymer ?
#
loop_
_entity_poly.entity_id
_entity_poly.type
_entity_poly.pdbx_seq_one_letter_code
_entity_poly.pdbx_strand_id
1 'polypeptide(L)'
;MTRQEEAVARDDIHIPRPRLLVAFATAPLVAVLALALADIVQGRTNWRLSLGLIPILYIFAAISSLGVAVPAYFLLSRYRLVNFFTIFLAGLVVPVVVAAILRLPNPLNPDDLSGMVPAGALSACVFWAMWRRARMEQAGRQAH
;
A
#
# COMPACT_ATOMS: atom_id res chain seq x y z
N MET A 1 -22.65 -23.42 -3.29
CA MET A 1 -21.18 -23.49 -3.11
C MET A 1 -20.71 -24.81 -3.67
N THR A 2 -20.14 -24.78 -4.86
CA THR A 2 -19.80 -25.94 -5.68
C THR A 2 -18.33 -26.33 -5.45
N ARG A 3 -17.98 -27.61 -5.54
CA ARG A 3 -16.61 -28.15 -5.33
C ARG A 3 -15.52 -27.45 -6.16
N GLN A 4 -15.87 -26.72 -7.23
CA GLN A 4 -14.94 -25.88 -7.97
C GLN A 4 -14.46 -24.65 -7.17
N GLU A 5 -15.29 -24.09 -6.28
CA GLU A 5 -14.89 -22.98 -5.41
C GLU A 5 -13.87 -23.43 -4.35
N GLU A 6 -13.96 -24.68 -3.88
CA GLU A 6 -12.99 -25.28 -2.95
C GLU A 6 -11.64 -25.61 -3.62
N ALA A 7 -11.65 -25.99 -4.91
CA ALA A 7 -10.41 -26.28 -5.66
C ALA A 7 -9.65 -25.00 -6.01
N VAL A 8 -10.33 -23.95 -6.48
CA VAL A 8 -9.75 -22.62 -6.71
C VAL A 8 -9.27 -21.99 -5.38
N ALA A 9 -9.84 -22.46 -4.27
CA ALA A 9 -9.44 -22.05 -2.95
C ALA A 9 -8.15 -22.73 -2.44
N ARG A 10 -7.68 -23.82 -3.03
CA ARG A 10 -6.54 -24.57 -2.48
C ARG A 10 -5.22 -24.36 -3.21
N ASP A 11 -5.22 -23.61 -4.31
CA ASP A 11 -3.99 -23.16 -4.93
C ASP A 11 -3.37 -22.05 -4.07
N ASP A 12 -2.39 -22.45 -3.26
CA ASP A 12 -1.40 -21.58 -2.68
C ASP A 12 -0.77 -20.79 -3.83
N ILE A 13 -1.29 -19.58 -4.06
CA ILE A 13 -0.87 -18.71 -5.15
C ILE A 13 0.60 -18.38 -4.93
N HIS A 14 1.48 -19.16 -5.54
CA HIS A 14 2.91 -18.89 -5.61
C HIS A 14 3.11 -17.74 -6.61
N ILE A 15 2.78 -16.53 -6.16
CA ILE A 15 3.10 -15.33 -6.91
C ILE A 15 4.62 -15.31 -7.07
N PRO A 16 5.14 -15.23 -8.32
CA PRO A 16 6.57 -15.17 -8.51
C PRO A 16 7.09 -13.95 -7.76
N ARG A 17 7.93 -14.23 -6.76
CA ARG A 17 8.51 -13.27 -5.80
C ARG A 17 8.90 -11.92 -6.42
N PRO A 18 9.52 -11.83 -7.62
CA PRO A 18 9.91 -10.53 -8.17
C PRO A 18 8.73 -9.60 -8.48
N ARG A 19 7.58 -10.11 -8.93
CA ARG A 19 6.43 -9.23 -9.29
C ARG A 19 5.78 -8.62 -8.06
N LEU A 20 5.71 -9.39 -6.97
CA LEU A 20 5.20 -8.90 -5.70
C LEU A 20 6.11 -7.80 -5.16
N LEU A 21 7.43 -8.01 -5.21
CA LEU A 21 8.42 -7.01 -4.80
C LEU A 21 8.31 -5.71 -5.60
N VAL A 22 8.08 -5.79 -6.93
CA VAL A 22 7.84 -4.61 -7.75
C VAL A 22 6.59 -3.86 -7.28
N ALA A 23 5.48 -4.54 -7.01
CA ALA A 23 4.27 -3.89 -6.49
C ALA A 23 4.49 -3.20 -5.13
N PHE A 24 5.24 -3.85 -4.23
CA PHE A 24 5.60 -3.28 -2.92
C PHE A 24 6.58 -2.11 -3.03
N ALA A 25 7.39 -2.05 -4.09
CA ALA A 25 8.30 -0.93 -4.37
C ALA A 25 7.60 0.23 -5.07
N THR A 26 6.66 -0.03 -5.99
CA THR A 26 5.96 1.03 -6.74
C THR A 26 4.84 1.70 -5.93
N ALA A 27 4.16 0.97 -5.05
CA ALA A 27 3.11 1.53 -4.19
C ALA A 27 3.55 2.74 -3.32
N PRO A 28 4.69 2.71 -2.62
CA PRO A 28 5.17 3.86 -1.85
C PRO A 28 5.61 5.03 -2.73
N LEU A 29 6.05 4.78 -3.97
CA LEU A 29 6.35 5.87 -4.91
C LEU A 29 5.11 6.72 -5.19
N VAL A 30 3.95 6.09 -5.40
CA VAL A 30 2.69 6.80 -5.60
C VAL A 30 2.30 7.60 -4.35
N ALA A 31 2.47 7.02 -3.16
CA ALA A 31 2.19 7.72 -1.90
C ALA A 31 3.05 8.98 -1.74
N VAL A 32 4.36 8.88 -1.99
CA VAL A 32 5.29 10.02 -1.88
C VAL A 32 4.97 11.09 -2.92
N LEU A 33 4.65 10.71 -4.16
CA LEU A 33 4.24 11.66 -5.20
C LEU A 33 2.94 12.36 -4.84
N ALA A 34 1.95 11.63 -4.32
CA ALA A 34 0.68 12.21 -3.88
C ALA A 34 0.88 13.19 -2.71
N LEU A 35 1.76 12.86 -1.76
CA LEU A 35 2.09 13.73 -0.64
C LEU A 35 2.81 15.00 -1.10
N ALA A 36 3.80 14.86 -1.99
CA ALA A 36 4.52 16.00 -2.56
C ALA A 36 3.58 16.92 -3.35
N LEU A 37 2.65 16.36 -4.13
CA LEU A 37 1.63 17.12 -4.83
C LEU A 37 0.68 17.84 -3.86
N ALA A 38 0.23 17.16 -2.80
CA ALA A 38 -0.64 17.76 -1.79
C ALA A 38 0.04 18.95 -1.10
N ASP A 39 1.32 18.82 -0.77
CA ASP A 39 2.13 19.87 -0.16
C ASP A 39 2.31 21.09 -1.07
N ILE A 40 2.55 20.85 -2.38
CA ILE A 40 2.61 21.91 -3.41
C ILE A 40 1.26 22.63 -3.54
N VAL A 41 0.16 21.89 -3.58
CA VAL A 41 -1.20 22.45 -3.73
C VAL A 41 -1.60 23.28 -2.51
N GLN A 42 -1.19 22.89 -1.31
CA GLN A 42 -1.47 23.63 -0.07
C GLN A 42 -0.54 24.84 0.13
N GLY A 43 0.51 24.99 -0.68
CA GLY A 43 1.47 26.09 -0.57
C GLY A 43 2.26 26.10 0.74
N ARG A 44 2.34 24.96 1.44
CA ARG A 44 2.98 24.86 2.76
C ARG A 44 4.51 24.88 2.67
N THR A 45 5.06 24.42 1.55
CA THR A 45 6.51 24.25 1.37
C THR A 45 6.97 24.75 0.00
N ASN A 46 8.23 25.19 -0.07
CA ASN A 46 8.88 25.47 -1.34
C ASN A 46 8.99 24.19 -2.18
N TRP A 47 8.46 24.20 -3.41
CA TRP A 47 8.46 23.04 -4.32
C TRP A 47 9.85 22.40 -4.52
N ARG A 48 10.93 23.19 -4.45
CA ARG A 48 12.31 22.72 -4.55
C ARG A 48 12.69 21.81 -3.37
N LEU A 49 12.28 22.18 -2.16
CA LEU A 49 12.46 21.37 -0.95
C LEU A 49 11.62 20.09 -1.03
N SER A 50 10.35 20.21 -1.44
CA SER A 50 9.45 19.05 -1.58
C SER A 50 9.99 18.03 -2.59
N LEU A 51 10.51 18.47 -3.75
CA LEU A 51 11.13 17.57 -4.73
C LEU A 51 12.43 16.92 -4.22
N GLY A 52 13.26 17.67 -3.48
CA GLY A 52 14.49 17.14 -2.88
C GLY A 52 14.23 16.07 -1.81
N LEU A 53 13.08 16.14 -1.13
CA LEU A 53 12.66 15.18 -0.11
C LEU A 53 12.10 13.88 -0.68
N ILE A 54 11.62 13.84 -1.92
CA ILE A 54 11.03 12.65 -2.57
C ILE A 54 11.92 11.40 -2.45
N PRO A 55 13.21 11.40 -2.88
CA PRO A 55 14.02 10.20 -2.82
C PRO A 55 14.25 9.72 -1.38
N ILE A 56 14.37 10.64 -0.43
CA ILE A 56 14.57 10.32 0.99
C ILE A 56 13.29 9.67 1.55
N LEU A 57 12.14 10.32 1.36
CA LEU A 57 10.84 9.80 1.80
C LEU A 57 10.50 8.47 1.15
N TYR A 58 10.86 8.29 -0.13
CA TYR A 58 10.68 7.03 -0.84
C TYR A 58 11.47 5.89 -0.21
N ILE A 59 12.74 6.10 0.16
CA ILE A 59 13.55 5.05 0.82
C ILE A 59 12.91 4.64 2.15
N PHE A 60 12.50 5.60 2.99
CA PHE A 60 11.81 5.30 4.24
C PHE A 60 10.48 4.58 4.03
N ALA A 61 9.67 5.04 3.07
CA ALA A 61 8.40 4.42 2.73
C ALA A 61 8.58 3.00 2.18
N ALA A 62 9.60 2.76 1.34
CA ALA A 62 9.91 1.45 0.79
C ALA A 62 10.39 0.47 1.86
N ILE A 63 11.29 0.90 2.74
CA ILE A 63 11.77 0.07 3.87
C ILE A 63 10.61 -0.26 4.81
N SER A 64 9.78 0.74 5.16
CA SER A 64 8.60 0.52 6.01
C SER A 64 7.58 -0.41 5.35
N SER A 65 7.37 -0.27 4.04
CA SER A 65 6.49 -1.15 3.26
C SER A 65 7.01 -2.59 3.25
N LEU A 66 8.30 -2.79 3.00
CA LEU A 66 8.91 -4.12 3.05
C LEU A 66 8.89 -4.73 4.46
N GLY A 67 9.14 -3.93 5.50
CA GLY A 67 9.17 -4.39 6.88
C GLY A 67 7.80 -4.72 7.47
N VAL A 68 6.77 -3.94 7.11
CA VAL A 68 5.42 -4.06 7.72
C VAL A 68 4.41 -4.64 6.76
N ALA A 69 4.36 -4.14 5.52
CA ALA A 69 3.30 -4.51 4.58
C ALA A 69 3.50 -5.91 4.01
N VAL A 70 4.75 -6.36 3.79
CA VAL A 70 5.01 -7.73 3.32
C VAL A 70 4.61 -8.77 4.36
N PRO A 71 5.04 -8.71 5.64
CA PRO A 71 4.57 -9.67 6.65
C PRO A 71 3.06 -9.62 6.86
N ALA A 72 2.46 -8.42 6.89
CA ALA A 72 1.01 -8.26 6.99
C ALA A 72 0.28 -8.91 5.82
N TYR A 73 0.82 -8.77 4.60
CA TYR A 73 0.28 -9.41 3.41
C TYR A 73 0.35 -10.94 3.50
N PHE A 74 1.49 -11.51 3.91
CA PHE A 74 1.61 -12.96 4.10
C PHE A 74 0.65 -13.49 5.15
N LEU A 75 0.50 -12.76 6.26
CA LEU A 75 -0.44 -13.10 7.32
C LEU A 75 -1.89 -13.08 6.82
N LEU A 76 -2.31 -12.00 6.15
CA LEU A 76 -3.66 -11.87 5.59
C LEU A 76 -3.94 -12.89 4.48
N SER A 77 -2.94 -13.19 3.66
CA SER A 77 -3.05 -14.19 2.58
C SER A 77 -3.30 -15.57 3.14
N ARG A 78 -2.64 -15.94 4.26
CA ARG A 78 -2.88 -17.21 4.95
C ARG A 78 -4.33 -17.38 5.40
N TYR A 79 -4.99 -16.29 5.79
CA TYR A 79 -6.39 -16.29 6.21
C TYR A 79 -7.38 -16.02 5.06
N ARG A 80 -6.90 -15.85 3.82
CA ARG A 80 -7.72 -15.53 2.65
C ARG A 80 -8.51 -14.22 2.81
N LEU A 81 -8.04 -13.35 3.69
CA LEU A 81 -8.69 -12.08 4.02
C LEU A 81 -8.32 -10.97 3.06
N VAL A 82 -7.43 -11.21 2.09
CA VAL A 82 -6.99 -10.20 1.11
C VAL A 82 -8.13 -9.87 0.15
N ASN A 83 -8.97 -8.94 0.56
CA ASN A 83 -10.03 -8.36 -0.25
C ASN A 83 -9.82 -6.85 -0.41
N PHE A 84 -10.64 -6.23 -1.26
CA PHE A 84 -10.56 -4.78 -1.49
C PHE A 84 -10.75 -4.00 -0.19
N PHE A 85 -11.71 -4.39 0.65
CA PHE A 85 -12.01 -3.72 1.91
C PHE A 85 -10.88 -3.80 2.92
N THR A 86 -10.21 -4.94 3.09
CA THR A 86 -9.09 -5.09 4.03
C THR A 86 -7.87 -4.31 3.57
N ILE A 87 -7.58 -4.30 2.26
CA ILE A 87 -6.48 -3.52 1.70
C ILE A 87 -6.76 -2.03 1.88
N PHE A 88 -7.98 -1.59 1.55
CA PHE A 88 -8.40 -0.21 1.70
C PHE A 88 -8.39 0.23 3.18
N LEU A 89 -8.93 -0.59 4.08
CA LEU A 89 -8.94 -0.34 5.51
C LEU A 89 -7.51 -0.25 6.07
N ALA A 90 -6.61 -1.13 5.64
CA ALA A 90 -5.20 -1.03 6.00
C ALA A 90 -4.58 0.29 5.49
N GLY A 91 -4.90 0.68 4.26
CA GLY A 91 -4.49 1.97 3.68
C GLY A 91 -4.99 3.20 4.43
N LEU A 92 -6.12 3.12 5.14
CA LEU A 92 -6.64 4.20 5.99
C LEU A 92 -6.09 4.16 7.41
N VAL A 93 -6.04 2.98 8.03
CA VAL A 93 -5.68 2.81 9.44
C VAL A 93 -4.19 3.02 9.66
N VAL A 94 -3.33 2.50 8.77
CA VAL A 94 -1.87 2.58 8.95
C VAL A 94 -1.38 4.04 9.01
N PRO A 95 -1.76 4.95 8.09
CA PRO A 95 -1.36 6.35 8.18
C PRO A 95 -1.84 7.04 9.47
N VAL A 96 -3.03 6.70 9.95
CA VAL A 96 -3.57 7.25 11.21
C VAL A 96 -2.72 6.81 12.40
N VAL A 97 -2.38 5.52 12.47
CA VAL A 97 -1.51 4.97 13.53
C VAL A 97 -0.12 5.58 13.46
N VAL A 98 0.46 5.71 12.26
CA VAL A 98 1.77 6.34 12.05
C VAL A 98 1.74 7.81 12.49
N ALA A 99 0.72 8.56 12.09
CA ALA A 99 0.56 9.96 12.50
C ALA A 99 0.43 10.09 14.03
N ALA A 100 -0.30 9.18 14.68
CA ALA A 100 -0.42 9.14 16.13
C ALA A 100 0.92 8.86 16.83
N ILE A 101 1.72 7.92 16.31
CA ILE A 101 3.05 7.60 16.84
C ILE A 101 4.00 8.79 16.68
N LEU A 102 4.02 9.42 15.50
CA LEU A 102 4.90 10.58 15.22
C LEU A 102 4.55 11.81 16.06
N ARG A 103 3.30 11.92 16.49
CA ARG A 103 2.82 13.06 17.28
C ARG A 103 3.04 12.94 18.78
N LEU A 104 3.27 11.74 19.32
CA LEU A 104 3.44 11.55 20.77
C LEU A 104 4.54 12.46 21.33
N PRO A 105 4.27 13.23 22.41
CA PRO A 105 3.09 13.21 23.28
C PRO A 105 1.95 14.17 22.90
N ASN A 106 2.08 14.92 21.81
CA ASN A 106 1.10 15.93 21.39
C ASN A 106 -0.19 15.29 20.80
N PRO A 107 -1.34 15.98 20.89
CA PRO A 107 -2.56 15.52 20.25
C PRO A 107 -2.42 15.55 18.72
N LEU A 108 -3.10 14.59 18.09
CA LEU A 108 -3.17 14.43 16.64
C LEU A 108 -3.81 15.69 16.00
N ASN A 109 -3.14 16.33 15.05
CA ASN A 109 -3.75 17.43 14.28
C ASN A 109 -4.50 16.85 13.08
N PRO A 110 -5.78 17.19 12.87
CA PRO A 110 -6.52 16.83 11.66
C PRO A 110 -5.83 17.27 10.36
N ASP A 111 -5.04 18.35 10.39
CA ASP A 111 -4.28 18.80 9.21
C ASP A 111 -3.29 17.75 8.70
N ASP A 112 -2.65 16.99 9.59
CA ASP A 112 -1.70 15.95 9.21
C ASP A 112 -2.42 14.76 8.58
N LEU A 113 -3.61 14.44 9.10
CA LEU A 113 -4.46 13.38 8.57
C LEU A 113 -4.98 13.69 7.17
N SER A 114 -5.29 14.97 6.90
CA SER A 114 -5.85 15.39 5.61
C SER A 114 -4.93 15.10 4.42
N GLY A 115 -3.60 15.08 4.63
CA GLY A 115 -2.63 14.69 3.61
C GLY A 115 -2.31 13.19 3.62
N MET A 116 -2.13 12.61 4.81
CA MET A 116 -1.66 11.22 4.95
C MET A 116 -2.74 10.18 4.61
N VAL A 117 -3.99 10.43 4.99
CA VAL A 117 -5.08 9.46 4.79
C VAL A 117 -5.40 9.28 3.29
N PRO A 118 -5.58 10.34 2.48
CA PRO A 118 -5.78 10.17 1.04
C PRO A 118 -4.58 9.53 0.34
N ALA A 119 -3.35 9.88 0.74
CA ALA A 119 -2.14 9.27 0.19
C ALA A 119 -2.09 7.75 0.47
N GLY A 120 -2.42 7.33 1.69
CA GLY A 120 -2.53 5.93 2.06
C GLY A 120 -3.64 5.19 1.31
N ALA A 121 -4.82 5.80 1.19
CA ALA A 121 -5.94 5.26 0.43
C ALA A 121 -5.59 5.07 -1.06
N LEU A 122 -4.97 6.07 -1.69
CA LEU A 122 -4.51 5.98 -3.08
C LEU A 122 -3.46 4.87 -3.27
N SER A 123 -2.50 4.77 -2.34
CA SER A 123 -1.49 3.71 -2.37
C SER A 123 -2.12 2.31 -2.27
N ALA A 124 -3.10 2.15 -1.37
CA ALA A 124 -3.85 0.91 -1.23
C ALA A 124 -4.65 0.55 -2.49
N CYS A 125 -5.27 1.53 -3.16
CA CYS A 125 -5.95 1.33 -4.44
C CYS A 125 -4.98 0.86 -5.54
N VAL A 126 -3.81 1.48 -5.65
CA VAL A 126 -2.77 1.07 -6.62
C VAL A 126 -2.27 -0.33 -6.32
N PHE A 127 -1.98 -0.62 -5.05
CA PHE A 127 -1.58 -1.96 -4.61
C PHE A 127 -2.63 -3.02 -4.97
N TRP A 128 -3.91 -2.73 -4.70
CA TRP A 128 -5.00 -3.63 -5.04
C TRP A 128 -5.11 -3.88 -6.55
N ALA A 129 -4.99 -2.83 -7.37
CA ALA A 129 -5.02 -2.97 -8.83
C ALA A 129 -3.87 -3.84 -9.35
N MET A 130 -2.66 -3.62 -8.85
CA MET A 130 -1.48 -4.44 -9.20
C MET A 130 -1.65 -5.89 -8.75
N TRP A 131 -2.12 -6.11 -7.52
CA TRP A 131 -2.37 -7.44 -6.98
C TRP A 131 -3.44 -8.19 -7.79
N ARG A 132 -4.55 -7.53 -8.13
CA ARG A 132 -5.63 -8.12 -8.95
C ARG A 132 -5.12 -8.53 -10.33
N ARG A 133 -4.31 -7.68 -10.98
CA ARG A 133 -3.70 -8.00 -12.28
C ARG A 133 -2.75 -9.19 -12.19
N ALA A 134 -1.89 -9.23 -11.17
CA ALA A 134 -0.96 -10.35 -10.97
C ALA A 134 -1.69 -11.69 -10.80
N ARG A 135 -2.84 -11.68 -10.11
CA ARG A 135 -3.70 -12.86 -9.94
C ARG A 135 -4.35 -13.31 -11.26
N MET A 136 -4.84 -12.37 -12.08
CA MET A 136 -5.44 -12.69 -13.38
C MET A 136 -4.44 -13.32 -14.35
N GLU A 137 -3.21 -12.79 -14.42
CA GLU A 137 -2.17 -13.33 -15.30
C GLU A 137 -1.77 -14.76 -14.92
N GLN A 138 -1.85 -15.13 -13.64
CA GLN A 138 -1.57 -16.49 -13.18
C GLN A 138 -2.68 -17.47 -13.55
N ALA A 139 -3.94 -17.07 -13.39
CA ALA A 139 -5.07 -17.88 -13.83
C ALA A 139 -5.00 -18.18 -15.33
N GLY A 140 -4.55 -17.21 -16.15
CA GLY A 140 -4.32 -17.42 -17.58
C GLY A 140 -3.19 -18.41 -17.88
N ARG A 141 -2.12 -18.44 -17.08
CA ARG A 141 -1.01 -19.40 -17.26
C ARG A 141 -1.36 -20.83 -16.87
N GLN A 142 -2.26 -21.01 -15.91
CA GLN A 142 -2.72 -22.35 -15.50
C GLN A 142 -3.72 -22.98 -16.49
N ALA A 143 -4.29 -22.17 -17.38
CA ALA A 143 -5.24 -22.63 -18.40
C ALA A 143 -4.57 -23.13 -19.69
N HIS A 144 -3.24 -23.00 -19.81
CA HIS A 144 -2.43 -23.45 -20.94
C HIS A 144 -1.52 -24.60 -20.51
#